data_AF-A0A3L6JFW7-F1
#
_entry.id   AF-A0A3L6JFW7-F1
#
_cell.length_a   1.000
_cell.length_b   1.000
_cell.length_c   1.000
_cell.angle_alpha   90.00
_cell.angle_beta   90.00
_cell.angle_gamma   90.00
#
_symmetry.space_group_name_H-M   'P 1'
#
loop_
_entity.id
_entity.type
_entity.pdbx_description
1 polymer ?
#
loop_
_entity_poly.entity_id
_entity_poly.type
_entity_poly.pdbx_seq_one_letter_code
_entity_poly.pdbx_strand_id
1 'polypeptide(L)'
;MAQNSCYDNDIQNVLMKSDISSKNLSQEDAETKLVQYGPSELVNADAFNPPMMFPEPFRRPMAMLSMISAVAALGARTKGLRNSGGD
;
A
#
# COMPACT_ATOMS: atom_id res chain seq x y z
N MET A 1 29.02 -5.96 -7.16
CA MET A 1 27.64 -5.54 -7.49
C MET A 1 26.88 -6.80 -7.88
N ALA A 2 25.75 -7.09 -7.26
CA ALA A 2 25.01 -8.32 -7.55
C ALA A 2 24.39 -8.19 -8.96
N GLN A 3 24.86 -9.01 -9.90
CA GLN A 3 24.27 -9.14 -11.25
C GLN A 3 22.92 -9.83 -11.12
N ASN A 4 21.89 -9.07 -10.74
CA ASN A 4 20.53 -9.55 -10.53
C ASN A 4 19.70 -9.51 -11.84
N SER A 5 20.29 -9.10 -12.96
CA SER A 5 19.62 -9.00 -14.25
C SER A 5 19.85 -10.27 -15.06
N CYS A 6 18.77 -10.91 -15.50
CA CYS A 6 18.81 -12.04 -16.44
C CYS A 6 19.58 -11.68 -17.72
N TYR A 7 19.52 -10.41 -18.14
CA TYR A 7 20.11 -9.92 -19.38
C TYR A 7 21.63 -9.78 -19.38
N ASP A 8 22.26 -9.78 -18.19
CA ASP A 8 23.72 -9.66 -18.06
C ASP A 8 24.41 -11.03 -17.98
N ASN A 9 23.65 -12.13 -17.97
CA ASN A 9 24.14 -13.48 -17.78
C ASN A 9 24.16 -14.27 -19.09
N ASP A 10 25.15 -15.13 -19.28
CA ASP A 10 25.19 -16.07 -20.40
C ASP A 10 23.98 -17.04 -20.34
N ILE A 11 23.53 -17.50 -21.50
CA ILE A 11 22.36 -18.36 -21.67
C ILE A 11 22.48 -19.61 -20.79
N GLN A 12 23.66 -20.23 -20.76
CA GLN A 12 23.91 -21.42 -19.93
C GLN A 12 23.74 -21.13 -18.43
N ASN A 13 24.16 -19.94 -17.98
CA ASN A 13 24.03 -19.52 -16.60
C ASN A 13 22.56 -19.24 -16.24
N VAL A 14 21.79 -18.66 -17.16
CA VAL A 14 20.34 -18.45 -16.98
C VAL A 14 19.59 -19.79 -16.93
N LEU A 15 19.89 -20.72 -17.84
CA LEU A 15 19.27 -22.04 -17.86
C LEU A 15 19.58 -22.85 -16.59
N MET A 16 20.83 -22.82 -16.12
CA MET A 16 21.22 -23.44 -14.85
C MET A 16 20.48 -22.84 -13.65
N LYS A 17 20.38 -21.51 -13.57
CA LYS A 17 19.70 -20.84 -12.45
C LYS A 17 18.18 -21.02 -12.45
N SER A 18 17.60 -21.22 -13.63
CA SER A 18 16.15 -21.30 -13.79
C SER A 18 15.62 -22.73 -13.64
N ASP A 19 16.50 -23.75 -13.56
CA ASP A 19 16.16 -25.17 -13.73
C ASP A 19 15.24 -25.36 -14.95
N ILE A 20 15.69 -24.88 -16.12
CA ILE A 20 14.99 -25.06 -17.39
C ILE A 20 15.99 -25.62 -18.39
N SER A 21 15.58 -26.65 -19.13
CA SER A 21 16.36 -27.19 -20.26
C SER A 21 16.35 -26.19 -21.43
N SER A 22 17.21 -26.36 -22.42
CA SER A 22 17.11 -25.59 -23.67
C SER A 22 15.84 -25.92 -24.49
N LYS A 23 15.06 -26.92 -24.04
CA LYS A 23 13.74 -27.27 -24.57
C LYS A 23 12.63 -26.70 -23.68
N ASN A 24 11.45 -26.54 -24.29
CA ASN A 24 10.22 -26.15 -23.60
C ASN A 24 10.02 -26.92 -22.28
N LEU A 25 9.43 -26.25 -21.29
CA LEU A 25 9.02 -26.86 -20.03
C LEU A 25 8.04 -28.01 -20.28
N SER A 26 8.22 -29.10 -19.54
CA SER A 26 7.19 -30.13 -19.43
C SER A 26 5.92 -29.54 -18.79
N GLN A 27 4.77 -30.13 -19.07
CA GLN A 27 3.51 -29.71 -18.44
C GLN A 27 3.59 -29.83 -16.90
N GLU A 28 4.18 -30.91 -16.38
CA GLU A 28 4.34 -31.14 -14.94
C GLU A 28 5.25 -30.08 -14.28
N ASP A 29 6.34 -29.72 -14.96
CA ASP A 29 7.24 -28.66 -14.48
C ASP A 29 6.56 -27.29 -14.53
N ALA A 30 5.75 -27.03 -15.56
CA ALA A 30 4.99 -25.79 -15.71
C ALA A 30 3.95 -25.64 -14.59
N GLU A 31 3.21 -26.71 -14.27
CA GLU A 31 2.24 -26.73 -13.16
C GLU A 31 2.95 -26.52 -11.81
N THR A 32 4.09 -27.18 -11.59
CA THR A 32 4.90 -27.01 -10.37
C THR A 32 5.38 -25.56 -10.23
N LYS A 33 5.87 -24.95 -11.32
CA LYS A 33 6.32 -23.54 -11.31
C LYS A 33 5.17 -22.56 -11.15
N LEU A 34 3.99 -22.86 -11.68
CA LEU A 34 2.79 -22.04 -11.48
C LEU A 34 2.38 -21.99 -10.01
N VAL A 35 2.49 -23.13 -9.29
CA VAL A 35 2.26 -23.18 -7.84
C VAL A 35 3.34 -22.41 -7.07
N GLN A 36 4.60 -22.48 -7.51
CA GLN A 36 5.73 -21.84 -6.83
C GLN A 36 5.73 -20.31 -6.99
N TYR A 37 5.52 -19.80 -8.20
CA TYR A 37 5.68 -18.38 -8.53
C TYR A 37 4.34 -17.65 -8.64
N GLY A 38 3.23 -18.38 -8.72
CA GLY A 38 1.91 -17.82 -8.96
C GLY A 38 1.66 -17.47 -10.44
N PRO A 39 0.46 -16.99 -10.75
CA PRO A 39 0.10 -16.57 -12.09
C PRO A 39 0.95 -15.38 -12.54
N SER A 40 1.26 -15.34 -13.85
CA SER A 40 1.97 -14.21 -14.49
C SER A 40 1.03 -13.03 -14.71
N GLU A 41 0.47 -12.52 -13.63
CA GLU A 41 -0.42 -11.37 -13.64
C GLU A 41 0.02 -10.36 -12.57
N LEU A 42 -0.28 -9.09 -12.81
CA LEU A 42 -0.13 -8.08 -11.79
C LEU A 42 -1.16 -8.36 -10.70
N VAL A 43 -0.70 -8.58 -9.48
CA VAL A 43 -1.60 -8.65 -8.34
C VAL A 43 -2.35 -7.33 -8.24
N ASN A 44 -3.68 -7.41 -8.14
CA ASN A 44 -4.48 -6.23 -7.86
C ASN A 44 -4.00 -5.68 -6.52
N ALA A 45 -3.59 -4.40 -6.50
CA ALA A 45 -3.33 -3.72 -5.26
C ALA A 45 -4.57 -3.83 -4.38
N ASP A 46 -4.37 -4.05 -3.07
CA ASP A 46 -5.47 -4.16 -2.11
C ASP A 46 -6.51 -3.07 -2.37
N ALA A 47 -7.78 -3.48 -2.41
CA ALA A 47 -8.86 -2.60 -2.75
C ALA A 47 -8.79 -1.35 -1.86
N PHE A 48 -8.69 -0.19 -2.50
CA PHE A 48 -8.74 1.10 -1.84
C PHE A 48 -10.00 1.14 -0.95
N ASN A 49 -9.81 1.34 0.37
CA ASN A 49 -10.91 1.35 1.33
C ASN A 49 -11.19 2.76 1.86
N PRO A 50 -12.11 3.51 1.22
CA PRO A 50 -12.72 4.77 1.64
C PRO A 50 -12.48 5.25 3.05
N PRO A 51 -13.15 4.54 3.99
CA PRO A 51 -13.32 4.98 5.36
C PRO A 51 -12.07 4.71 6.21
N MET A 52 -11.21 3.76 5.80
CA MET A 52 -9.98 3.46 6.54
C MET A 52 -8.88 4.50 6.31
N MET A 53 -8.87 5.18 5.15
CA MET A 53 -7.95 6.29 4.88
C MET A 53 -8.45 7.63 5.42
N PHE A 54 -9.76 7.79 5.60
CA PHE A 54 -10.36 9.05 6.05
C PHE A 54 -9.76 9.65 7.35
N PRO A 55 -9.38 8.88 8.39
CA PRO A 55 -8.81 9.44 9.61
C PRO A 55 -7.31 9.82 9.48
N GLU A 56 -6.57 9.31 8.49
CA GLU A 56 -5.14 9.62 8.33
C GLU A 56 -4.83 11.13 8.20
N PRO A 57 -5.50 11.90 7.31
CA PRO A 57 -5.20 13.31 7.15
C PRO A 57 -5.45 14.13 8.42
N PHE A 58 -6.37 13.69 9.29
CA PHE A 58 -6.66 14.35 10.56
C PHE A 58 -5.63 14.07 11.66
N ARG A 59 -4.76 13.06 11.49
CA ARG A 59 -3.65 12.79 12.42
C ARG A 59 -2.45 13.71 12.22
N ARG A 60 -2.43 14.54 11.16
CA ARG A 60 -1.34 15.49 10.91
C ARG A 60 -1.31 16.56 12.01
N PRO A 61 -0.14 16.97 12.53
CA PRO A 61 -0.04 17.94 13.63
C PRO A 61 -0.83 19.25 13.39
N MET A 62 -0.78 19.78 12.17
CA MET A 62 -1.51 21.00 11.79
C MET A 62 -3.05 20.80 11.74
N ALA A 63 -3.50 19.61 11.33
CA ALA A 63 -4.92 19.27 11.31
C ALA A 63 -5.46 19.12 12.74
N MET A 64 -4.67 18.50 13.64
CA MET A 64 -5.01 18.41 15.06
C MET A 64 -5.13 19.78 15.71
N LEU A 65 -4.18 20.69 15.48
CA LEU A 65 -4.24 22.06 16.01
C LEU A 65 -5.49 22.81 15.52
N SER A 66 -5.84 22.64 14.25
CA SER A 66 -7.06 23.21 13.67
C SER A 66 -8.33 22.66 14.33
N MET A 67 -8.39 21.35 14.59
CA MET A 67 -9.50 20.72 15.32
C MET A 67 -9.62 21.25 16.74
N ILE A 68 -8.52 21.35 17.48
CA ILE A 68 -8.51 21.88 18.85
C ILE A 68 -9.02 23.33 18.86
N SER A 69 -8.56 24.16 17.94
CA SER A 69 -9.02 25.55 17.80
C SER A 69 -10.52 25.63 17.49
N ALA A 70 -11.01 24.79 16.59
CA ALA A 70 -12.43 24.76 16.23
C ALA A 70 -13.33 24.35 17.42
N VAL A 71 -12.90 23.34 18.18
CA VAL A 71 -13.61 22.89 19.40
C VAL A 71 -13.60 23.98 20.48
N ALA A 72 -12.46 24.64 20.69
CA ALA A 72 -12.35 25.73 21.65
C ALA A 72 -13.26 26.92 21.26
N ALA A 73 -13.28 27.30 19.98
CA ALA A 73 -14.12 28.38 19.47
C ALA A 73 -15.62 28.07 19.62
N LEU A 74 -16.02 26.82 19.35
CA LEU A 74 -17.40 26.38 19.53
C LEU A 74 -17.82 26.40 21.01
N GLY A 75 -16.95 25.91 21.90
CA GLY A 75 -17.18 25.95 23.35
C GLY A 75 -17.24 27.37 23.93
N ALA A 76 -16.46 28.30 23.37
CA ALA A 76 -16.52 29.71 23.76
C ALA A 76 -17.84 30.38 23.32
N ARG A 77 -18.32 30.09 22.10
CA ARG A 77 -19.60 30.61 21.60
C ARG A 77 -20.80 30.15 22.42
N THR A 78 -20.82 28.88 22.83
CA THR A 78 -21.93 28.34 23.65
C THR A 78 -21.92 28.88 25.08
N LYS A 79 -20.75 29.18 25.64
CA LYS A 79 -20.63 29.87 26.95
C LYS A 79 -20.98 31.35 26.87
N GLY A 80 -20.59 32.05 25.79
CA GLY A 80 -20.94 33.44 25.55
C GLY A 80 -22.45 33.67 25.46
N LEU A 81 -23.16 32.81 24.72
CA LEU A 81 -24.64 32.82 24.64
C LEU A 81 -25.34 32.59 25.98
N ARG A 82 -24.70 31.88 26.92
CA ARG A 82 -25.27 31.59 28.25
C ARG A 82 -25.15 32.77 29.22
N ASN A 83 -24.19 33.68 29.01
CA ASN A 83 -23.95 34.84 29.86
C ASN A 83 -24.62 36.12 29.35
N SER A 84 -25.08 36.16 28.09
CA SER A 84 -25.75 37.32 27.49
C SER A 84 -27.29 37.24 27.50
N GLY A 85 -27.87 36.27 28.22
CA GLY A 85 -29.32 36.07 28.34
C GLY A 85 -29.88 36.29 29.75
N GLY A 86 -29.13 36.99 30.61
CA GLY A 86 -29.53 37.31 31.98
C GLY A 86 -29.33 38.80 32.25
N ASP A 87 -30.25 39.60 31.74
CA ASP A 87 -30.70 40.90 32.29
C ASP A 87 -32.18 41.06 31.90
#